data_AF-A0A352BV83-F1
#
_entry.id   AF-A0A352BV83-F1
#
_cell.length_a   1.000
_cell.length_b   1.000
_cell.length_c   1.000
_cell.angle_alpha   90.00
_cell.angle_beta   90.00
_cell.angle_gamma   90.00
#
_symmetry.space_group_name_H-M   'P 1'
#
loop_
_entity.id
_entity.type
_entity.pdbx_description
1 polymer ?
#
loop_
_entity_poly.entity_id
_entity_poly.type
_entity_poly.pdbx_seq_one_letter_code
_entity_poly.pdbx_strand_id
1 'polypeptide(L)'
;MHDNKSKLVRRLKIIEGQVRGLQKMINEGVYCIDIITQTSAVKQGLSNMEDSLMESHLNTCLVNQIKKGQTGEATKEILKVYKLKRK
;
A
#
# COMPACT_ATOMS: atom_id res chain seq x y z
N MET A 1 -6.97 8.39 -12.22
CA MET A 1 -6.09 8.34 -11.03
C MET A 1 -5.87 9.73 -10.40
N HIS A 2 -6.87 10.62 -10.38
CA HIS A 2 -6.64 12.04 -10.00
C HIS A 2 -7.05 12.40 -8.56
N ASP A 3 -8.09 11.80 -7.96
CA ASP A 3 -8.61 12.29 -6.66
C ASP A 3 -7.81 11.89 -5.40
N ASN A 4 -6.90 10.92 -5.49
CA ASN A 4 -6.16 10.44 -4.31
C ASN A 4 -4.63 10.52 -4.44
N LYS A 5 -4.08 11.04 -5.55
CA LYS A 5 -2.62 11.06 -5.78
C LYS A 5 -1.87 11.83 -4.69
N SER A 6 -2.36 13.02 -4.31
CA SER A 6 -1.73 13.84 -3.26
C SER A 6 -1.78 13.18 -1.88
N LYS A 7 -2.89 12.52 -1.54
CA LYS A 7 -3.05 11.77 -0.28
C LYS A 7 -2.12 10.56 -0.21
N LEU A 8 -2.00 9.80 -1.31
CA LEU A 8 -1.09 8.65 -1.39
C LEU A 8 0.37 9.09 -1.27
N VAL A 9 0.77 10.14 -1.97
CA VAL A 9 2.12 10.71 -1.85
C VAL A 9 2.39 11.21 -0.43
N ARG A 10 1.41 11.85 0.23
CA ARG A 10 1.54 12.27 1.63
C ARG A 10 1.76 11.07 2.56
N ARG A 11 1.01 9.99 2.39
CA ARG A 11 1.21 8.75 3.18
C ARG A 11 2.60 8.15 2.97
N LEU A 12 3.07 8.11 1.71
CA LEU A 12 4.43 7.66 1.40
C LEU A 12 5.51 8.50 2.09
N LYS A 13 5.38 9.83 2.11
CA LYS A 13 6.32 10.72 2.82
C LYS A 13 6.38 10.45 4.33
N ILE A 14 5.24 10.08 4.94
CA ILE A 14 5.18 9.70 6.35
C ILE A 14 5.93 8.39 6.56
N ILE A 15 5.65 7.38 5.73
CA ILE A 15 6.31 6.07 5.78
C ILE A 15 7.83 6.22 5.60
N GLU A 16 8.26 7.06 4.66
CA GLU A 16 9.68 7.39 4.45
C GLU A 16 10.33 7.98 5.71
N GLY A 17 9.63 8.88 6.41
CA GLY A 17 10.06 9.40 7.71
C GLY A 17 10.19 8.32 8.78
N GLN A 18 9.24 7.38 8.84
CA GLN A 18 9.30 6.25 9.77
C GLN A 18 10.48 5.31 9.46
N VAL A 19 10.75 5.03 8.18
CA VAL A 19 11.90 4.22 7.75
C VAL A 19 13.22 4.88 8.15
N ARG A 20 13.34 6.20 7.98
CA ARG A 20 14.50 6.96 8.51
C ARG A 20 14.61 6.85 10.03
N GLY A 21 13.48 6.88 10.74
CA GLY A 21 13.43 6.63 12.18
C GLY A 21 13.98 5.26 12.57
N LEU A 22 13.62 4.20 11.83
CA LEU A 22 14.14 2.84 12.05
C LEU A 22 15.67 2.78 11.90
N GLN A 23 16.23 3.44 10.88
CA GLN A 23 17.68 3.51 10.69
C GLN A 23 18.36 4.16 11.90
N LYS A 24 17.81 5.25 12.42
CA LYS A 24 18.31 5.92 13.63
C LYS A 24 18.25 5.00 14.84
N MET A 25 17.12 4.32 15.07
CA MET A 25 16.95 3.39 16.19
C MET A 25 17.99 2.25 16.17
N ILE A 26 18.30 1.72 14.99
CA ILE A 26 19.34 0.68 14.83
C ILE A 26 20.72 1.24 15.19
N ASN A 27 21.06 2.43 14.68
CA ASN A 27 22.36 3.07 14.94
C ASN A 27 22.55 3.43 16.42
N GLU A 28 21.47 3.79 17.11
CA GLU A 28 21.47 4.13 18.54
C GLU A 28 21.39 2.90 19.46
N GLY A 29 21.29 1.69 18.90
CA GLY A 29 21.20 0.45 19.68
C GLY A 29 19.90 0.34 20.48
N VAL A 30 18.80 0.91 19.97
CA VAL A 30 17.48 0.83 20.62
C VAL A 30 17.04 -0.63 20.76
N TYR A 31 16.28 -0.92 21.81
CA TYR A 31 15.81 -2.26 22.13
C TYR A 31 15.07 -2.92 20.95
N CYS A 32 15.41 -4.17 20.67
CA CYS A 32 14.96 -4.89 19.47
C CYS A 32 13.44 -4.96 19.35
N ILE A 33 12.71 -5.11 20.47
CA ILE A 33 11.24 -5.18 20.46
C ILE A 33 10.63 -3.85 20.01
N ASP A 34 11.23 -2.72 20.35
CA ASP A 34 10.75 -1.41 19.92
C ASP A 34 10.96 -1.22 18.42
N ILE A 35 12.12 -1.65 17.88
CA ILE A 35 12.41 -1.62 16.45
C ILE A 35 11.42 -2.51 15.68
N ILE A 36 11.15 -3.72 16.18
CA ILE A 36 10.15 -4.65 15.58
C ILE A 36 8.75 -4.03 15.60
N THR A 37 8.39 -3.37 16.70
CA THR A 37 7.10 -2.68 16.84
C THR A 37 6.97 -1.55 15.82
N GLN A 38 8.00 -0.72 15.68
CA GLN A 38 8.00 0.36 14.68
C GLN A 38 8.02 -0.16 13.25
N THR A 39 8.72 -1.25 12.98
CA THR A 39 8.71 -1.92 11.67
C THR A 39 7.31 -2.43 11.32
N SER A 40 6.57 -2.95 12.31
CA SER A 40 5.18 -3.39 12.14
C SER A 40 4.26 -2.21 11.82
N ALA A 41 4.48 -1.04 12.42
CA ALA A 41 3.75 0.18 12.09
C ALA A 41 4.00 0.64 10.64
N VAL A 42 5.26 0.56 10.17
CA VAL A 42 5.62 0.84 8.77
C VAL A 42 4.90 -0.13 7.81
N LYS A 43 4.93 -1.43 8.12
CA LYS A 43 4.23 -2.45 7.32
C LYS A 43 2.73 -2.15 7.23
N GLN A 44 2.09 -1.82 8.34
CA GLN A 44 0.66 -1.45 8.35
C GLN A 44 0.39 -0.19 7.52
N GLY A 45 1.29 0.80 7.56
CA GLY A 45 1.20 2.00 6.73
C GLY A 45 1.19 1.68 5.23
N LEU A 46 2.06 0.76 4.80
CA LEU A 46 2.11 0.27 3.42
C LEU A 46 0.83 -0.49 3.04
N SER A 47 0.36 -1.41 3.88
CA SER A 47 -0.89 -2.16 3.63
C SER A 47 -2.09 -1.21 3.45
N ASN A 48 -2.22 -0.20 4.31
CA ASN A 48 -3.30 0.79 4.22
C ASN A 48 -3.23 1.61 2.91
N MET A 49 -2.02 1.89 2.41
CA MET A 49 -1.82 2.57 1.13
C MET A 49 -2.26 1.67 -0.04
N GLU A 50 -1.87 0.39 -0.02
CA GLU A 50 -2.28 -0.58 -1.04
C GLU A 50 -3.80 -0.73 -1.10
N ASP A 51 -4.46 -0.79 0.06
CA ASP A 51 -5.93 -0.90 0.12
C ASP A 51 -6.60 0.34 -0.45
N SER A 52 -6.09 1.54 -0.14
CA SER A 52 -6.58 2.79 -0.73
C SER A 52 -6.41 2.83 -2.25
N LEU A 53 -5.30 2.28 -2.77
CA LEU A 53 -5.06 2.15 -4.21
C LEU A 53 -6.02 1.16 -4.86
N MET A 54 -6.22 0.00 -4.23
CA MET A 54 -7.13 -1.03 -4.70
C MET A 54 -8.56 -0.50 -4.77
N GLU A 55 -9.05 0.13 -3.71
CA GLU A 55 -10.38 0.76 -3.69
C GLU A 55 -10.55 1.76 -4.84
N SER A 56 -9.57 2.64 -5.05
CA SER A 56 -9.62 3.60 -6.15
C SER A 56 -9.62 2.92 -7.52
N HIS A 57 -8.88 1.82 -7.70
CA HIS A 57 -8.85 1.06 -8.95
C HIS A 57 -10.19 0.37 -9.21
N LEU A 58 -10.75 -0.30 -8.20
CA LEU A 58 -12.05 -0.97 -8.27
C LEU A 58 -13.16 0.01 -8.64
N ASN A 59 -13.19 1.20 -8.03
CA ASN A 59 -14.23 2.20 -8.27
C ASN A 59 -14.13 2.91 -9.63
N THR A 60 -13.00 2.80 -10.34
CA THR A 60 -12.76 3.57 -11.58
C THR A 60 -12.37 2.70 -12.75
N CYS A 61 -11.14 2.20 -12.77
CA CYS A 61 -10.59 1.42 -13.87
C CYS A 61 -11.38 0.13 -14.10
N LEU A 62 -11.66 -0.62 -13.03
CA LEU A 62 -12.36 -1.89 -13.13
C LEU A 62 -13.80 -1.72 -13.63
N VAL A 63 -14.56 -0.78 -13.04
CA VAL A 63 -15.93 -0.46 -13.47
C VAL A 63 -15.96 -0.08 -14.95
N ASN A 64 -14.98 0.69 -15.42
CA ASN A 64 -14.89 1.08 -16.83
C ASN A 64 -14.57 -0.11 -17.76
N GLN A 65 -13.69 -1.03 -17.35
CA GLN A 65 -13.41 -2.25 -18.10
C GLN A 65 -14.65 -3.15 -18.20
N ILE A 66 -15.38 -3.32 -17.10
CA ILE A 66 -16.63 -4.11 -17.07
C ILE A 66 -17.66 -3.50 -18.03
N LYS A 67 -17.86 -2.17 -17.99
CA LYS A 67 -18.76 -1.47 -18.92
C LYS A 67 -18.37 -1.63 -20.40
N LYS A 68 -17.10 -1.87 -20.70
CA LYS A 68 -16.57 -2.12 -22.05
C LYS A 68 -16.62 -3.60 -22.46
N GLY A 69 -17.21 -4.49 -21.66
CA GLY A 69 -17.26 -5.92 -21.92
C GLY A 69 -15.93 -6.65 -21.65
N GLN A 70 -14.98 -6.02 -20.98
CA GLN A 70 -13.64 -6.57 -20.71
C GLN A 70 -13.56 -7.32 -19.37
N THR A 71 -14.67 -7.92 -18.93
CA THR A 71 -14.81 -8.55 -17.61
C THR A 71 -13.77 -9.65 -17.34
N GLY A 72 -13.39 -10.42 -18.36
CA GLY A 72 -12.37 -11.46 -18.23
C GLY A 72 -10.98 -10.90 -17.85
N GLU A 73 -10.59 -9.77 -18.43
CA GLU A 73 -9.30 -9.14 -18.14
C GLU A 73 -9.33 -8.44 -16.77
N ALA A 74 -10.42 -7.72 -16.50
CA ALA A 74 -10.70 -7.13 -15.19
C ALA A 74 -10.57 -8.16 -14.05
N THR A 75 -11.11 -9.37 -14.25
CA THR A 75 -11.05 -10.44 -13.25
C THR A 75 -9.63 -10.98 -13.05
N LYS A 76 -8.86 -11.15 -14.13
CA LYS A 76 -7.46 -11.61 -14.07
C LYS A 76 -6.57 -10.62 -13.32
N GLU A 77 -6.77 -9.32 -13.55
CA GLU A 77 -6.00 -8.25 -12.89
C GLU A 77 -6.17 -8.31 -11.37
N ILE A 78 -7.41 -8.40 -10.88
CA ILE A 78 -7.70 -8.50 -9.45
C ILE A 78 -7.16 -9.80 -8.84
N LEU A 79 -7.34 -10.94 -9.52
CA LEU A 79 -6.80 -12.22 -9.05
C LEU A 79 -5.27 -12.21 -8.95
N LYS A 80 -4.57 -11.49 -9.83
CA LYS A 80 -3.12 -11.33 -9.76
C LYS A 80 -2.70 -10.63 -8.48
N VAL A 81 -3.36 -9.52 -8.12
CA VAL A 81 -3.05 -8.78 -6.88
C VAL A 81 -3.42 -9.59 -5.64
N TYR A 82 -4.58 -10.24 -5.65
CA TYR A 82 -5.02 -11.10 -4.54
C TYR A 82 -4.02 -12.24 -4.26
N LYS A 83 -3.49 -12.89 -5.30
CA LYS A 83 -2.47 -13.94 -5.18
C LYS A 83 -1.14 -13.41 -4.61
N LEU A 84 -0.79 -12.15 -4.88
CA LEU A 84 0.41 -11.52 -4.32
C LEU A 84 0.27 -11.25 -2.82
N LYS A 85 -0.87 -10.69 -2.38
CA LYS A 85 -1.12 -10.40 -0.96
C LYS A 85 -1.20 -11.63 -0.06
N ARG A 86 -1.44 -12.82 -0.63
CA ARG A 86 -1.55 -14.09 0.10
C ARG A 86 -0.20 -14.82 0.26
N LYS A 87 0.87 -14.32 -0.36
CA LYS A 87 2.24 -14.82 -0.17
C LYS A 87 2.93 -14.00 0.92
#